data_AF-A0A847CFK2-F1
#
_entry.id   AF-A0A847CFK2-F1
#
_cell.length_a   1.000
_cell.length_b   1.000
_cell.length_c   1.000
_cell.angle_alpha   90.00
_cell.angle_beta   90.00
_cell.angle_gamma   90.00
#
_symmetry.space_group_name_H-M   'P 1'
#
loop_
_entity.id
_entity.type
_entity.pdbx_description
1 polymer ?
#
loop_
_entity_poly.entity_id
_entity_poly.type
_entity_poly.pdbx_seq_one_letter_code
_entity_poly.pdbx_strand_id
1 'polypeptide(L)'
;IISSLFFAILIPVNSTSLLSNYSVSFSYAKIIRNLTYAITFFCIITLLFNNYRQKTSPKNTISFSVMTIGYILVVSSSSILKLSLGCIFLSIGTYAYFREVHYYYLWND
;
A
#
# COMPACT_ATOMS: atom_id res chain seq x y z
N ILE A 1 -11.17 3.04 -10.85
CA ILE A 1 -12.64 3.11 -11.12
C ILE A 1 -13.09 1.95 -12.01
N ILE A 2 -12.51 1.76 -13.20
CA ILE A 2 -12.85 0.63 -14.09
C ILE A 2 -12.40 -0.72 -13.49
N SER A 3 -11.20 -0.80 -12.91
CA SER A 3 -10.72 -2.01 -12.24
C SER A 3 -11.52 -2.37 -10.97
N SER A 4 -11.96 -1.37 -10.20
CA SER A 4 -12.77 -1.58 -8.99
C SER A 4 -14.18 -2.11 -9.29
N LEU A 5 -14.76 -1.76 -10.45
CA LEU A 5 -16.02 -2.33 -10.92
C LEU A 5 -15.87 -3.80 -11.34
N PHE A 6 -14.73 -4.16 -11.93
CA PHE A 6 -14.46 -5.54 -12.34
C PHE A 6 -14.37 -6.50 -11.14
N PHE A 7 -13.71 -6.08 -10.05
CA PHE A 7 -13.65 -6.86 -8.80
C PHE A 7 -15.01 -6.98 -8.10
N ALA A 8 -15.89 -5.99 -8.25
CA ALA A 8 -17.24 -6.03 -7.68
C ALA A 8 -18.18 -7.04 -8.38
N ILE A 9 -17.95 -7.29 -9.67
CA ILE A 9 -18.73 -8.26 -10.47
C ILE A 9 -18.22 -9.69 -10.26
N LEU A 10 -16.90 -9.87 -10.12
CA LEU A 10 -16.27 -11.20 -9.98
C LEU A 10 -16.46 -11.84 -8.61
N ILE A 11 -16.75 -11.03 -7.58
CA ILE A 11 -16.93 -11.51 -6.21
C ILE A 11 -18.37 -11.17 -5.80
N PRO A 12 -19.33 -12.12 -5.89
CA PRO A 12 -20.71 -11.84 -5.49
C PRO A 12 -20.73 -11.44 -4.02
N VAL A 13 -21.01 -10.16 -3.77
CA VAL A 13 -21.11 -9.59 -2.42
C VAL A 13 -22.44 -10.07 -1.84
N ASN A 14 -22.41 -11.17 -1.11
CA ASN A 14 -23.60 -11.61 -0.38
C ASN A 14 -23.75 -10.73 0.87
N SER A 15 -24.39 -9.57 0.71
CA SER A 15 -24.64 -8.58 1.76
C SER A 15 -25.78 -8.97 2.71
N THR A 16 -26.33 -10.18 2.58
CA THR A 16 -27.51 -10.63 3.34
C THR A 16 -27.19 -11.15 4.75
N SER A 17 -25.91 -11.39 5.08
CA SER A 17 -25.49 -11.81 6.42
C SER A 17 -24.50 -10.81 7.03
N LEU A 18 -25.03 -9.70 7.51
CA LEU A 18 -24.33 -8.87 8.49
C LEU A 18 -24.19 -9.67 9.79
N LEU A 19 -22.96 -10.07 10.13
CA LEU A 19 -22.68 -10.61 11.48
C LEU A 19 -22.90 -9.51 12.52
N SER A 20 -23.40 -9.89 13.69
CA SER A 20 -23.82 -9.04 14.81
C SER A 20 -22.76 -8.06 15.35
N ASN A 21 -21.52 -8.15 14.88
CA ASN A 21 -20.41 -7.28 15.29
C ASN A 21 -20.14 -6.09 14.35
N TYR A 22 -21.07 -5.74 13.44
CA TYR A 22 -20.87 -4.65 12.46
C TYR A 22 -19.61 -4.76 11.58
N SER A 23 -18.94 -5.92 11.61
CA SER A 23 -17.76 -6.20 10.80
C SER A 23 -18.19 -6.91 9.53
N VAL A 24 -17.90 -6.30 8.37
CA VAL A 24 -17.95 -6.99 7.07
C VAL A 24 -17.19 -8.30 7.19
N SER A 25 -17.81 -9.40 6.75
CA SER A 25 -17.42 -10.76 7.05
C SER A 25 -15.90 -10.99 6.98
N PHE A 26 -15.39 -11.68 8.02
CA PHE A 26 -13.99 -11.99 8.34
C PHE A 26 -13.14 -12.52 7.16
N SER A 27 -13.77 -12.94 6.06
CA SER A 27 -13.14 -13.41 4.82
C SER A 27 -12.70 -12.27 3.88
N TYR A 28 -13.47 -11.19 3.74
CA TYR A 28 -13.13 -10.11 2.79
C TYR A 28 -11.94 -9.28 3.25
N ALA A 29 -11.84 -9.00 4.55
CA ALA A 29 -10.70 -8.29 5.12
C ALA A 29 -9.37 -9.03 4.84
N LYS A 30 -9.39 -10.37 4.86
CA LYS A 30 -8.22 -11.20 4.53
C LYS A 30 -7.88 -11.12 3.03
N ILE A 31 -8.87 -11.16 2.16
CA ILE A 31 -8.67 -11.07 0.69
C ILE A 31 -8.10 -9.70 0.31
N ILE A 32 -8.70 -8.61 0.80
CA ILE A 32 -8.24 -7.24 0.55
C ILE A 32 -6.82 -7.05 1.07
N ARG A 33 -6.52 -7.56 2.26
CA ARG A 33 -5.16 -7.48 2.84
C ARG A 33 -4.13 -8.22 1.99
N ASN A 34 -4.43 -9.45 1.57
CA ASN A 34 -3.53 -10.24 0.72
C ASN A 34 -3.32 -9.58 -0.66
N LEU A 35 -4.39 -9.05 -1.26
CA LEU A 35 -4.31 -8.33 -2.52
C LEU A 35 -3.48 -7.04 -2.38
N THR A 36 -3.60 -6.35 -1.25
CA THR A 36 -2.77 -5.18 -0.95
C THR A 36 -1.28 -5.56 -0.86
N TYR A 37 -0.95 -6.65 -0.18
CA TYR A 37 0.44 -7.15 -0.13
C TYR A 37 0.98 -7.50 -1.52
N ALA A 38 0.18 -8.18 -2.35
CA ALA A 38 0.55 -8.49 -3.73
C ALA A 38 0.82 -7.22 -4.55
N ILE A 39 -0.07 -6.22 -4.49
CA ILE A 39 0.11 -4.95 -5.20
C ILE A 39 1.38 -4.24 -4.72
N THR A 40 1.59 -4.12 -3.41
CA THR A 40 2.78 -3.46 -2.88
C THR A 40 4.07 -4.14 -3.33
N PHE A 41 4.07 -5.48 -3.40
CA PHE A 41 5.20 -6.26 -3.90
C PHE A 41 5.47 -5.98 -5.39
N PHE A 42 4.42 -5.99 -6.23
CA PHE A 42 4.55 -5.63 -7.65
C PHE A 42 5.05 -4.20 -7.84
N CYS A 43 4.56 -3.23 -7.06
CA CYS A 43 5.03 -1.84 -7.13
C CYS A 43 6.53 -1.72 -6.81
N ILE A 44 7.02 -2.44 -5.79
CA ILE A 44 8.45 -2.45 -5.46
C ILE A 44 9.27 -3.04 -6.60
N ILE A 45 8.83 -4.15 -7.20
CA ILE A 45 9.50 -4.75 -8.37
C ILE A 45 9.55 -3.76 -9.55
N THR A 46 8.44 -3.09 -9.85
CA THR A 46 8.40 -2.09 -10.93
C THR A 46 9.37 -0.94 -10.67
N LEU A 47 9.44 -0.45 -9.43
CA LEU A 47 10.39 0.59 -9.04
C LEU A 47 11.86 0.13 -9.11
N LEU A 48 12.15 -1.12 -8.75
CA LEU A 48 13.49 -1.71 -8.91
C LEU A 48 13.86 -1.82 -10.40
N PHE A 49 12.92 -2.24 -11.24
CA PHE A 49 13.15 -2.33 -12.68
C PHE A 49 13.37 -0.96 -13.34
N ASN A 50 12.61 0.06 -12.90
CA ASN A 50 12.80 1.44 -13.35
C ASN A 50 14.15 2.02 -12.91
N ASN A 51 14.62 1.68 -11.71
CA ASN A 51 15.97 2.04 -11.27
C ASN A 51 17.05 1.38 -12.11
N TYR A 52 16.90 0.09 -12.43
CA TYR A 52 17.85 -0.62 -13.30
C TYR A 52 17.94 0.03 -14.69
N ARG A 53 16.80 0.51 -15.20
CA ARG A 53 16.73 1.29 -16.46
C ARG A 53 17.15 2.76 -16.31
N GLN A 54 17.65 3.16 -15.13
CA GLN A 54 18.04 4.54 -14.78
C GLN A 54 16.93 5.60 -15.00
N LYS A 55 15.67 5.17 -15.03
CA LYS A 55 14.52 6.07 -15.22
C LYS A 55 14.08 6.75 -13.93
N THR A 56 14.45 6.18 -12.79
CA THR A 56 14.07 6.67 -11.47
C THR A 56 15.27 6.64 -10.53
N SER A 57 15.29 7.56 -9.56
CA SER A 57 16.36 7.59 -8.56
C SER A 57 16.21 6.40 -7.59
N PRO A 58 17.32 5.80 -7.13
CA PRO A 58 17.27 4.74 -6.12
C PRO A 58 16.65 5.23 -4.80
N LYS A 59 16.75 6.53 -4.51
CA LYS A 59 16.13 7.17 -3.35
C LYS A 59 14.61 7.04 -3.37
N ASN A 60 13.99 7.10 -4.54
CA ASN A 60 12.54 6.95 -4.69
C ASN A 60 12.08 5.55 -4.25
N THR A 61 12.80 4.51 -4.68
CA THR A 61 12.49 3.11 -4.33
C THR A 61 12.73 2.82 -2.86
N ILE A 62 13.79 3.38 -2.27
CA ILE A 62 14.05 3.26 -0.82
C ILE A 62 12.91 3.91 -0.04
N SER A 63 12.52 5.14 -0.41
CA SER A 63 11.44 5.88 0.27
C SER A 63 10.10 5.16 0.16
N PHE A 64 9.78 4.63 -1.03
CA PHE A 64 8.58 3.81 -1.25
C PHE A 64 8.59 2.52 -0.42
N SER A 65 9.76 1.87 -0.29
CA SER A 65 9.92 0.65 0.52
C SER A 65 9.74 0.93 2.02
N VAL A 66 10.25 2.06 2.52
CA VAL A 66 10.03 2.49 3.91
C VAL A 66 8.54 2.76 4.17
N MET A 67 7.86 3.42 3.23
CA MET A 67 6.43 3.69 3.31
C MET A 67 5.60 2.39 3.34
N THR A 68 5.91 1.42 2.48
CA THR A 68 5.18 0.14 2.45
C THR A 68 5.42 -0.69 3.70
N ILE A 69 6.62 -0.68 4.29
CA ILE A 69 6.90 -1.31 5.58
C ILE A 69 6.03 -0.67 6.68
N GLY A 70 5.96 0.66 6.74
CA GLY A 70 5.08 1.37 7.67
C GLY A 70 3.62 0.99 7.52
N TYR A 71 3.13 0.92 6.28
CA TYR A 71 1.77 0.49 5.97
C TYR A 71 1.48 -0.95 6.44
N ILE A 72 2.40 -1.89 6.19
CA ILE A 72 2.26 -3.29 6.63
C ILE A 72 2.21 -3.36 8.17
N LEU A 73 3.03 -2.58 8.87
CA LEU A 73 3.02 -2.52 10.33
C LEU A 73 1.70 -1.99 10.89
N VAL A 74 1.12 -0.97 10.26
CA VAL A 74 -0.20 -0.44 10.64
C VAL A 74 -1.28 -1.51 10.44
N VAL A 75 -1.31 -2.16 9.28
CA VAL A 75 -2.33 -3.17 8.93
C VAL A 75 -2.21 -4.45 9.75
N SER A 76 -0.99 -4.80 10.18
CA SER A 76 -0.72 -5.97 11.04
C SER A 76 -0.68 -5.63 12.54
N SER A 77 -1.02 -4.40 12.91
CA SER A 77 -0.96 -3.97 14.30
C SER A 77 -2.02 -4.69 15.15
N SER A 78 -1.54 -5.38 16.18
CA SER A 78 -2.36 -5.99 17.24
C SER A 78 -2.19 -5.28 18.58
N SER A 79 -1.34 -4.24 18.62
CA SER A 79 -1.01 -3.45 19.81
C SER A 79 -0.76 -1.99 19.43
N ILE A 80 -1.03 -1.08 20.36
CA ILE A 80 -0.81 0.36 20.20
C ILE A 80 0.64 0.70 19.84
N LEU A 81 1.62 -0.03 20.38
CA LEU A 81 3.04 0.16 20.06
C LEU A 81 3.37 -0.15 18.59
N LYS A 82 2.80 -1.22 18.04
CA LYS A 82 2.98 -1.55 16.61
C LYS A 82 2.30 -0.53 15.71
N LEU A 83 1.13 -0.04 16.14
CA LEU A 83 0.40 1.01 15.43
C LEU A 83 1.20 2.31 15.39
N SER A 84 1.72 2.79 16.54
CA SER A 84 2.50 4.02 16.60
C SER A 84 3.78 3.93 15.77
N LEU A 85 4.48 2.79 15.84
CA LEU A 85 5.70 2.57 15.07
C LEU A 85 5.39 2.51 13.57
N GLY A 86 4.31 1.82 13.18
CA GLY A 86 3.83 1.81 11.81
C GLY A 86 3.48 3.21 11.29
N CYS A 87 2.80 4.04 12.08
CA CYS A 87 2.49 5.42 11.73
C CYS A 87 3.76 6.26 11.52
N ILE A 88 4.77 6.13 12.38
CA ILE A 88 6.04 6.84 12.24
C ILE A 88 6.73 6.47 10.91
N PHE A 89 6.87 5.18 10.64
CA PHE A 89 7.48 4.70 9.40
C PHE A 89 6.68 5.13 8.16
N LEU A 90 5.36 5.08 8.24
CA LEU A 90 4.47 5.51 7.16
C LEU A 90 4.66 7.01 6.89
N SER A 91 4.58 7.86 7.91
CA SER A 91 4.74 9.32 7.76
C SER A 91 6.12 9.69 7.20
N ILE A 92 7.19 9.09 7.69
CA ILE A 92 8.56 9.34 7.21
C ILE A 92 8.70 8.90 5.75
N GLY A 93 8.25 7.68 5.44
CA GLY A 93 8.31 7.13 4.09
C GLY A 93 7.49 7.96 3.10
N THR A 94 6.29 8.38 3.49
CA THR A 94 5.43 9.25 2.68
C THR A 94 6.07 10.60 2.42
N TYR A 95 6.61 11.26 3.45
CA TYR A 95 7.30 12.55 3.29
C TYR A 95 8.51 12.41 2.34
N ALA A 96 9.35 11.40 2.56
CA ALA A 96 10.52 11.16 1.71
C ALA A 96 10.13 10.85 0.26
N TYR A 97 9.12 9.99 0.05
CA TYR A 97 8.64 9.63 -1.28
C TYR A 97 8.07 10.83 -2.02
N PHE A 98 7.17 11.60 -1.39
CA PHE A 98 6.62 12.80 -2.01
C PHE A 98 7.70 13.83 -2.33
N ARG A 99 8.68 14.01 -1.45
CA ARG A 99 9.80 14.91 -1.71
C ARG A 99 10.59 14.48 -2.96
N GLU A 100 10.95 13.20 -3.08
CA GLU A 100 11.71 12.71 -4.24
C GLU A 100 10.89 12.76 -5.53
N VAL A 101 9.60 12.42 -5.47
CA VAL A 101 8.69 12.54 -6.62
C VAL A 101 8.54 14.00 -7.04
N HIS A 102 8.36 14.90 -6.08
CA HIS A 102 8.26 16.34 -6.35
C HIS A 102 9.52 16.90 -6.98
N TYR A 103 10.71 16.54 -6.48
CA TYR A 103 11.98 16.92 -7.13
C TYR A 103 12.08 16.36 -8.55
N TYR A 104 11.71 15.10 -8.76
CA TYR A 104 11.73 14.48 -10.09
C TYR A 104 10.83 15.20 -11.09
N TYR A 105 9.65 15.68 -10.67
CA TYR A 105 8.74 16.40 -11.56
C TYR A 105 9.10 17.88 -11.77
N LEU A 106 9.74 18.55 -10.80
CA LEU A 106 10.08 19.97 -10.91
C LEU A 106 11.43 20.28 -11.52
N TRP A 107 12.40 19.36 -11.41
CA TRP A 107 13.79 19.60 -11.81
C TRP A 107 14.23 18.78 -13.02
N ASN A 108 13.35 17.93 -13.54
CA ASN A 108 13.64 17.05 -14.68
C ASN A 108 12.81 17.43 -15.93
N ASP A 109 12.21 18.63 -15.92
CA ASP A 109 11.90 19.45 -17.10
C ASP A 109 13.08 20.41 -17.37
#